data_AF-A0A2U8QRP2-F1
#
_entry.id   AF-A0A2U8QRP2-F1
#
_cell.length_a   1.000
_cell.length_b   1.000
_cell.length_c   1.000
_cell.angle_alpha   90.00
_cell.angle_beta   90.00
_cell.angle_gamma   90.00
#
_symmetry.space_group_name_H-M   'P 1'
#
loop_
_entity.id
_entity.type
_entity.pdbx_description
1 polymer ?
#
loop_
_entity_poly.entity_id
_entity_poly.type
_entity_poly.pdbx_seq_one_letter_code
_entity_poly.pdbx_strand_id
1 'polypeptide(L)'
;MESKQVKQLLEKYFEGQTSIAEEKQLKAYFSSEDVAPDLVSYQPMFANFRMQREEQFTKALPLQPRKHNHIVKWIGIAASFVVLFGVLQFYFSESPKEDLGTFNSPEEAFVATQKALDMVSNSVNQGVESVAVLKEYEKTKKTIFKE
;
A
#
# COMPACT_ATOMS: atom_id res chain seq x y z
N MET A 1 28.21 -51.22 -11.70
CA MET A 1 26.88 -51.52 -11.12
C MET A 1 26.33 -52.73 -11.83
N GLU A 2 25.61 -53.61 -11.13
CA GLU A 2 24.96 -54.77 -11.75
C GLU A 2 23.85 -54.31 -12.71
N SER A 3 23.76 -54.91 -13.90
CA SER A 3 22.79 -54.51 -14.95
C SER A 3 21.34 -54.51 -14.47
N LYS A 4 20.97 -55.45 -13.58
CA LYS A 4 19.63 -55.55 -12.99
C LYS A 4 19.27 -54.34 -12.11
N GLN A 5 20.24 -53.81 -11.35
CA GLN A 5 20.03 -52.66 -10.48
C GLN A 5 19.86 -51.37 -11.30
N VAL A 6 20.62 -51.24 -12.40
CA VAL A 6 20.48 -50.10 -13.31
C VAL A 6 19.09 -50.10 -13.97
N LYS A 7 18.60 -51.25 -14.42
CA LYS A 7 17.24 -51.38 -14.99
C LYS A 7 16.15 -50.93 -14.00
N GLN A 8 16.27 -51.32 -12.73
CA GLN A 8 15.33 -50.88 -11.69
C GLN A 8 15.40 -49.37 -11.42
N LEU A 9 16.61 -48.79 -11.42
CA LEU A 9 16.79 -47.35 -11.26
C LEU A 9 16.26 -46.57 -12.46
N LEU A 10 16.38 -47.13 -13.67
CA LEU A 10 15.87 -46.54 -14.91
C LEU A 10 14.34 -46.46 -14.89
N GLU A 11 13.67 -47.53 -14.45
CA GLU A 11 12.20 -47.54 -14.30
C GLU A 11 11.76 -46.45 -13.32
N LYS A 12 12.37 -46.40 -12.13
CA LYS A 12 12.11 -45.35 -11.14
C LYS A 12 12.38 -43.94 -11.67
N TYR A 13 13.41 -43.79 -12.52
CA TYR A 13 13.76 -42.51 -13.13
C TYR A 13 12.66 -42.06 -14.09
N PHE A 14 12.12 -42.97 -14.91
CA PHE A 14 10.99 -42.68 -15.79
C PHE A 14 9.69 -42.40 -15.02
N GLU A 15 9.50 -43.03 -13.87
CA GLU A 15 8.40 -42.73 -12.94
C GLU A 15 8.61 -41.44 -12.13
N GLY A 16 9.80 -40.81 -12.20
CA GLY A 16 10.12 -39.59 -11.45
C GLY A 16 10.30 -39.80 -9.95
N GLN A 17 10.62 -41.01 -9.51
CA GLN A 17 10.75 -41.40 -8.10
C GLN A 17 12.20 -41.51 -7.61
N THR A 18 13.18 -41.13 -8.44
CA THR A 18 14.60 -41.19 -8.08
C THR A 18 15.04 -40.06 -7.16
N SER A 19 15.94 -40.38 -6.24
CA SER A 19 16.67 -39.38 -5.46
C SER A 19 17.88 -38.82 -6.23
N ILE A 20 18.39 -37.66 -5.80
CA ILE A 20 19.58 -37.01 -6.38
C ILE A 20 20.81 -37.94 -6.34
N ALA A 21 20.93 -38.79 -5.31
CA ALA A 21 22.02 -39.75 -5.18
C ALA A 21 21.93 -40.88 -6.22
N GLU A 22 20.73 -41.41 -6.45
CA GLU A 22 20.46 -42.46 -7.45
C GLU A 22 20.66 -41.92 -8.88
N GLU A 23 20.23 -40.68 -9.16
CA GLU A 23 20.49 -40.05 -10.45
C GLU A 23 21.97 -39.82 -10.71
N LYS A 24 22.75 -39.49 -9.68
CA LYS A 24 24.21 -39.37 -9.79
C LYS A 24 24.84 -40.72 -10.14
N GLN A 25 24.32 -41.82 -9.61
CA GLN A 25 24.76 -43.18 -9.94
C GLN A 25 24.41 -43.56 -11.38
N LEU A 26 23.18 -43.27 -11.84
CA LEU A 26 22.77 -43.45 -13.25
C LEU A 26 23.68 -42.67 -14.19
N LYS A 27 23.91 -41.38 -13.89
CA LYS A 27 24.81 -40.53 -14.67
C LYS A 27 26.23 -41.10 -14.72
N ALA A 28 26.76 -41.59 -13.59
CA ALA A 28 28.10 -42.19 -13.54
C ALA A 28 28.19 -43.49 -14.35
N TYR A 29 27.17 -44.34 -14.29
CA TYR A 29 27.11 -45.59 -15.05
C TYR A 29 27.10 -45.33 -16.57
N PHE A 30 26.22 -44.46 -17.06
CA PHE A 30 26.11 -44.14 -18.49
C PHE A 30 27.23 -43.22 -19.01
N SER A 31 28.03 -42.63 -18.12
CA SER A 31 29.26 -41.90 -18.48
C SER A 31 30.49 -42.82 -18.60
N SER A 32 30.38 -44.09 -18.20
CA SER A 32 31.46 -45.07 -18.34
C SER A 32 31.43 -45.75 -19.72
N GLU A 33 32.57 -46.27 -20.16
CA GLU A 33 32.70 -46.96 -21.46
C GLU A 33 32.11 -48.38 -21.47
N ASP A 34 31.73 -48.92 -20.30
CA ASP A 34 31.24 -50.29 -20.11
C ASP A 34 29.74 -50.32 -19.76
N VAL A 35 28.92 -49.97 -20.75
CA VAL A 35 27.44 -50.02 -20.66
C VAL A 35 26.93 -51.31 -21.29
N ALA A 36 26.02 -52.00 -20.60
CA ALA A 36 25.43 -53.24 -21.12
C ALA A 36 24.76 -53.00 -22.50
N PRO A 37 24.89 -53.93 -23.46
CA PRO A 37 24.36 -53.76 -24.83
C PRO A 37 22.88 -53.35 -24.89
N ASP A 38 22.04 -53.93 -24.04
CA ASP A 38 20.60 -53.63 -23.95
C ASP A 38 20.28 -52.20 -23.45
N LEU A 39 21.25 -51.52 -22.84
CA LEU A 39 21.08 -50.22 -22.19
C LEU A 39 21.75 -49.07 -22.96
N VAL A 40 22.51 -49.39 -24.02
CA VAL A 40 23.21 -48.40 -24.86
C VAL A 40 22.25 -47.37 -25.44
N SER A 41 21.01 -47.76 -25.75
CA SER A 41 19.97 -46.84 -26.27
C SER A 41 19.64 -45.68 -25.33
N TYR A 42 19.84 -45.84 -24.03
CA TYR A 42 19.55 -44.82 -23.02
C TYR A 42 20.74 -43.91 -22.70
N GLN A 43 21.95 -44.29 -23.15
CA GLN A 43 23.18 -43.50 -22.98
C GLN A 43 23.07 -42.02 -23.38
N PRO A 44 22.47 -41.63 -24.53
CA PRO A 44 22.38 -40.22 -24.91
C PRO A 44 21.57 -39.36 -23.91
N MET A 45 20.69 -39.96 -23.11
CA MET A 45 19.94 -39.24 -22.06
C MET A 45 20.85 -38.77 -20.92
N PHE A 46 21.99 -39.43 -20.72
CA PHE A 46 22.90 -39.19 -19.59
C PHE A 46 24.30 -38.71 -20.00
N ALA A 47 24.65 -38.79 -21.30
CA ALA A 47 26.00 -38.54 -21.81
C ALA A 47 26.44 -37.07 -21.81
N ASN A 48 25.52 -36.10 -21.94
CA ASN A 48 25.87 -34.73 -22.39
C ASN A 48 25.97 -33.65 -21.30
N PHE A 49 26.07 -34.01 -20.02
CA PHE A 49 26.06 -33.00 -18.94
C PHE A 49 27.44 -32.47 -18.51
N ARG A 50 28.54 -33.03 -19.03
CA ARG A 50 29.90 -32.55 -18.66
C ARG A 50 30.25 -31.25 -19.37
N MET A 51 29.99 -31.18 -20.68
CA MET A 51 30.32 -30.01 -21.51
C MET A 51 29.50 -28.77 -21.14
N GLN A 52 28.22 -28.94 -20.80
CA GLN A 52 27.35 -27.83 -20.37
C GLN A 52 27.68 -27.28 -18.97
N ARG A 53 28.41 -28.06 -18.13
CA ARG A 53 28.79 -27.64 -16.78
C ARG A 53 30.00 -26.69 -16.79
N GLU A 54 30.78 -26.67 -17.87
CA GLU A 54 31.94 -25.79 -18.04
C GLU A 54 31.54 -24.38 -18.49
N GLU A 55 30.35 -24.21 -19.07
CA GLU A 55 29.78 -22.89 -19.37
C GLU A 55 29.25 -22.22 -18.09
N GLN A 56 30.18 -21.77 -17.25
CA GLN A 56 29.83 -20.88 -16.15
C GLN A 56 29.60 -19.47 -16.70
N PHE A 57 28.46 -18.89 -16.37
CA PHE A 57 28.17 -17.49 -16.66
C PHE A 57 29.08 -16.60 -15.81
N THR A 58 30.29 -16.31 -16.30
CA THR A 58 31.32 -15.49 -15.63
C THR A 58 31.13 -14.00 -15.83
N LYS A 59 30.12 -13.59 -16.60
CA LYS A 59 29.86 -12.19 -16.87
C LYS A 59 29.24 -11.55 -15.63
N ALA A 60 29.97 -10.59 -15.03
CA ALA A 60 29.40 -9.71 -14.03
C ALA A 60 28.20 -8.99 -14.66
N LEU A 61 26.99 -9.33 -14.21
CA LEU A 61 25.80 -8.58 -14.59
C LEU A 61 25.99 -7.16 -14.06
N PRO A 62 25.86 -6.11 -14.89
CA PRO A 62 25.79 -4.74 -14.41
C PRO A 62 24.42 -4.55 -13.76
N LEU A 63 24.23 -5.16 -12.58
CA LEU A 63 23.05 -4.93 -11.76
C LEU A 63 23.19 -3.52 -11.22
N GLN A 64 22.51 -2.57 -11.86
CA GLN A 64 22.36 -1.23 -11.29
C GLN A 64 21.51 -1.36 -10.04
N PRO A 65 22.06 -1.09 -8.83
CA PRO A 65 21.25 -1.13 -7.63
C PRO A 65 20.16 -0.06 -7.75
N ARG A 66 18.90 -0.48 -7.59
CA ARG A 66 17.76 0.42 -7.59
C ARG A 66 18.01 1.48 -6.51
N LYS A 67 18.16 2.75 -6.92
CA LYS A 67 18.33 3.87 -5.99
C LYS A 67 17.12 3.92 -5.07
N HIS A 68 17.32 3.52 -3.83
CA HIS A 68 16.29 3.60 -2.81
C HIS A 68 16.15 5.07 -2.42
N ASN A 69 15.06 5.72 -2.80
CA ASN A 69 14.83 7.10 -2.40
C ASN A 69 14.78 7.16 -0.88
N HIS A 70 15.66 7.92 -0.25
CA HIS A 70 15.64 8.10 1.20
C HIS A 70 14.34 8.80 1.64
N ILE A 71 13.75 9.61 0.75
CA ILE A 71 12.47 10.32 0.96
C ILE A 71 11.35 9.36 1.41
N VAL A 72 11.21 8.18 0.79
CA VAL A 72 10.17 7.21 1.22
C VAL A 72 10.41 6.61 2.60
N LYS A 73 11.67 6.57 3.08
CA LYS A 73 11.98 6.14 4.46
C LYS A 73 11.59 7.20 5.49
N TRP A 74 11.73 8.48 5.14
CA TRP A 74 11.45 9.61 6.04
C TRP A 74 9.96 10.00 6.07
N ILE A 75 9.17 9.65 5.03
CA ILE A 75 7.72 9.88 5.02
C ILE A 75 7.01 9.21 6.20
N GLY A 76 7.40 7.98 6.56
CA GLY A 76 6.80 7.29 7.71
C GLY A 76 7.06 8.00 9.04
N ILE A 77 8.26 8.58 9.19
CA ILE A 77 8.63 9.34 10.40
C ILE A 77 7.83 10.64 10.48
N ALA A 78 7.73 11.38 9.37
CA ALA A 78 6.96 12.63 9.31
C ALA A 78 5.46 12.40 9.59
N ALA A 79 4.87 11.33 9.06
CA ALA A 79 3.46 10.99 9.28
C ALA A 79 3.15 10.77 10.77
N SER A 80 4.05 10.10 11.51
CA SER A 80 3.88 9.86 12.96
C SER A 80 3.83 11.16 13.77
N PHE A 81 4.68 12.14 13.43
CA PHE A 81 4.66 13.45 14.09
C PHE A 81 3.37 14.22 13.80
N VAL A 82 2.87 14.17 12.56
CA VAL A 82 1.60 14.83 12.19
C VAL A 82 0.42 14.21 12.95
N VAL A 83 0.35 12.88 13.04
CA VAL A 83 -0.71 12.19 13.80
C VAL A 83 -0.64 12.53 15.28
N LEU A 84 0.55 12.46 15.89
CA LEU A 84 0.75 12.80 17.30
C LEU A 84 0.34 14.25 17.58
N PHE A 85 0.80 15.19 16.74
CA PHE A 85 0.47 16.61 16.88
C PHE A 85 -1.03 16.87 16.69
N GLY A 86 -1.66 16.19 15.73
CA GLY A 86 -3.11 16.28 15.50
C GLY A 86 -3.94 15.77 16.67
N VAL A 87 -3.56 14.63 17.27
CA VAL A 87 -4.23 14.09 18.46
C VAL A 87 -4.02 14.99 19.67
N LEU A 88 -2.79 15.51 19.87
CA LEU A 88 -2.51 16.45 20.95
C LEU A 88 -3.31 17.74 20.78
N GLN A 89 -3.29 18.35 19.59
CA GLN A 89 -4.10 19.53 19.31
C GLN A 89 -5.58 19.28 19.53
N PHE A 90 -6.12 18.15 19.05
CA PHE A 90 -7.52 17.79 19.27
C PHE A 90 -7.86 17.64 20.76
N TYR A 91 -7.00 16.98 21.53
CA TYR A 91 -7.21 16.78 22.97
C TYR A 91 -7.10 18.09 23.75
N PHE A 92 -6.15 18.96 23.41
CA PHE A 92 -5.98 20.27 24.06
C PHE A 92 -6.89 21.37 23.51
N SER A 93 -7.61 21.12 22.41
CA SER A 93 -8.63 22.03 21.87
C SER A 93 -9.99 21.86 22.55
N GLU A 94 -10.02 21.51 23.84
CA GLU A 94 -11.20 21.81 24.65
C GLU A 94 -11.39 23.33 24.59
N SER A 95 -12.39 23.76 23.81
CA SER A 95 -12.89 25.11 23.90
C SER A 95 -13.31 25.32 25.35
N PRO A 96 -12.92 26.43 26.00
CA PRO A 96 -13.42 26.72 27.33
C PRO A 96 -14.94 26.56 27.28
N LYS A 97 -15.48 25.65 28.08
CA LYS A 97 -16.92 25.51 28.26
C LYS A 97 -17.36 26.83 28.87
N GLU A 98 -17.73 27.78 28.01
CA GLU A 98 -18.33 29.03 28.42
C GLU A 98 -19.57 28.63 29.22
N ASP A 99 -19.59 28.99 30.50
CA ASP A 99 -20.68 28.64 31.40
C ASP A 99 -21.93 29.41 30.95
N LEU A 100 -22.78 28.71 30.19
CA LEU A 100 -23.96 29.29 29.55
C LEU A 100 -25.15 29.45 30.49
N GLY A 101 -25.04 29.20 31.80
CA GLY A 101 -26.25 29.29 32.60
C GLY A 101 -26.12 29.10 34.10
N THR A 102 -25.59 30.12 34.77
CA THR A 102 -26.31 30.82 35.85
C THR A 102 -25.54 32.08 36.25
N PHE A 103 -26.20 33.25 36.19
CA PHE A 103 -25.63 34.48 36.74
C PHE A 103 -25.93 34.56 38.23
N ASN A 104 -24.96 35.00 39.03
CA ASN A 104 -25.11 35.07 40.49
C ASN A 104 -26.01 36.23 40.94
N SER A 105 -26.24 37.22 40.07
CA SER A 105 -27.10 38.38 40.32
C SER A 105 -28.05 38.67 39.15
N PRO A 106 -29.27 39.19 39.43
CA PRO A 106 -30.19 39.67 38.40
C PRO A 106 -29.61 40.76 37.51
N GLU A 107 -28.77 41.64 38.06
CA GLU A 107 -28.12 42.74 37.33
C GLU A 107 -27.15 42.23 36.26
N GLU A 108 -26.33 41.23 36.59
CA GLU A 108 -25.41 40.60 35.62
C GLU A 108 -26.16 39.90 34.48
N ALA A 109 -27.23 39.17 34.82
CA ALA A 109 -28.07 38.50 33.84
C ALA A 109 -28.70 39.49 32.85
N PHE A 110 -29.16 40.65 33.36
CA PHE A 110 -29.77 41.68 32.55
C PHE A 110 -28.77 42.32 31.59
N VAL A 111 -27.57 42.65 32.05
CA VAL A 111 -26.50 43.21 31.21
C VAL A 111 -26.06 42.22 30.13
N ALA A 112 -25.86 40.95 30.49
CA ALA A 112 -25.52 39.90 29.53
C ALA A 112 -26.62 39.72 28.46
N THR A 113 -27.89 39.79 28.88
CA THR A 113 -29.04 39.72 27.97
C THR A 113 -29.09 40.91 27.02
N GLN A 114 -28.87 42.14 27.51
CA GLN A 114 -28.79 43.32 26.65
C GLN A 114 -27.70 43.16 25.58
N LYS A 115 -26.50 42.73 25.99
CA LYS A 115 -25.39 42.51 25.06
C LYS A 115 -25.71 41.47 23.99
N ALA A 116 -26.37 40.38 24.38
CA ALA A 116 -26.82 39.34 23.44
C ALA A 116 -27.88 39.88 22.47
N LEU A 117 -28.87 40.62 22.99
CA LEU A 117 -29.91 41.25 22.17
C LEU A 117 -29.33 42.28 21.20
N ASP A 118 -28.33 43.06 21.61
CA ASP A 118 -27.64 44.02 20.74
C ASP A 118 -26.90 43.31 19.58
N MET A 119 -26.22 42.19 19.87
CA MET A 119 -25.55 41.39 18.84
C MET A 119 -26.56 40.81 17.83
N VAL A 120 -27.70 40.32 18.32
CA VAL A 120 -28.79 39.81 17.48
C VAL A 120 -29.40 40.95 16.65
N SER A 121 -29.65 42.11 17.26
CA SER A 121 -30.22 43.29 16.61
C SER A 121 -29.39 43.74 15.42
N ASN A 122 -28.06 43.80 15.56
CA ASN A 122 -27.16 44.13 14.47
C ASN A 122 -27.29 43.17 13.28
N SER A 123 -27.42 41.87 13.55
CA SER A 123 -27.60 40.84 12.51
C SER A 123 -28.97 40.91 11.84
N VAL A 124 -30.03 41.18 12.62
CA VAL A 124 -31.38 41.40 12.09
C VAL A 124 -31.42 42.63 11.18
N ASN A 125 -30.76 43.71 11.56
CA ASN A 125 -30.74 44.94 10.77
C ASN A 125 -30.09 44.73 9.39
N GLN A 126 -28.97 44.00 9.34
CA GLN A 126 -28.32 43.60 8.08
C GLN A 126 -29.22 42.69 7.22
N GLY A 127 -29.97 41.78 7.86
CA GLY A 127 -30.94 40.93 7.18
C GLY A 127 -32.09 41.71 6.55
N VAL A 128 -32.65 42.69 7.28
CA VAL A 128 -33.73 43.56 6.78
C VAL A 128 -33.28 44.40 5.59
N GLU A 129 -32.08 44.97 5.63
CA GLU A 129 -31.50 45.73 4.52
C GLU A 129 -31.36 44.85 3.26
N SER A 130 -30.85 43.63 3.42
CA SER A 130 -30.71 42.67 2.32
C SER A 130 -32.07 42.31 1.69
N VAL A 131 -33.11 42.15 2.51
CA VAL A 131 -34.49 41.89 2.03
C VAL A 131 -35.06 43.10 1.28
N ALA A 132 -34.71 44.32 1.68
CA ALA A 132 -35.15 45.53 0.96
C ALA A 132 -34.60 45.58 -0.47
N VAL A 133 -33.34 45.19 -0.67
CA VAL A 133 -32.73 45.08 -2.00
C VAL A 133 -33.46 44.04 -2.87
N LEU A 134 -33.83 42.89 -2.30
CA LEU A 134 -34.59 41.86 -3.01
C LEU A 134 -35.97 42.35 -3.47
N LYS A 135 -36.66 43.16 -2.65
CA LYS A 135 -37.94 43.77 -3.04
C LYS A 135 -37.80 44.70 -4.24
N GLU A 136 -36.74 45.51 -4.28
CA GLU A 136 -36.50 46.42 -5.42
C GLU A 136 -36.12 45.65 -6.68
N TYR A 137 -35.34 44.56 -6.54
CA TYR A 137 -35.05 43.64 -7.63
C TYR A 137 -36.33 42.99 -8.18
N GLU A 138 -37.22 42.47 -7.33
CA GLU A 138 -38.49 41.88 -7.78
C GLU A 138 -39.37 42.89 -8.51
N LYS A 139 -39.45 44.13 -8.00
CA LYS A 139 -40.20 45.22 -8.63
C LYS A 139 -39.62 45.57 -10.00
N THR A 140 -38.31 45.69 -10.10
CA THR A 140 -37.60 45.95 -11.36
C THR A 140 -37.81 44.81 -12.34
N LYS A 141 -37.70 43.56 -11.89
CA LYS A 141 -37.97 42.36 -12.70
C LYS A 141 -39.40 42.36 -13.25
N LYS A 142 -40.42 42.61 -12.42
CA LYS A 142 -41.82 42.73 -12.85
C LYS A 142 -42.07 43.89 -13.84
N THR A 143 -41.28 44.95 -13.74
CA THR A 143 -41.40 46.12 -14.62
C THR A 143 -40.75 45.88 -15.99
N ILE A 144 -39.57 45.25 -16.01
CA ILE A 144 -38.78 45.00 -17.22
C ILE A 144 -39.29 43.76 -17.97
N PHE A 145 -39.51 42.67 -17.23
CA PHE A 145 -40.05 41.42 -17.76
C PHE A 145 -41.56 41.41 -17.50
N LYS A 146 -42.30 42.20 -18.27
CA LYS A 146 -43.76 42.08 -18.37
C LYS A 146 -44.09 40.81 -19.15
N GLU A 147 -44.39 39.74 -18.43
CA GLU A 147 -45.30 38.71 -18.94
C GLU A 147 -46.74 39.14 -18.65
#